data_AF-A0A7S4EBG1-F1
#
_entry.id   AF-A0A7S4EBG1-F1
#
_cell.length_a   1.000
_cell.length_b   1.000
_cell.length_c   1.000
_cell.angle_alpha   90.00
_cell.angle_beta   90.00
_cell.angle_gamma   90.00
#
_symmetry.space_group_name_H-M   'P 1'
#
loop_
_entity.id
_entity.type
_entity.pdbx_description
1 polymer ?
#
loop_
_entity_poly.entity_id
_entity_poly.type
_entity_poly.pdbx_seq_one_letter_code
_entity_poly.pdbx_strand_id
1 'polypeptide(L)'
;MYSMFSETSGVTDMSGLFSYSSFNEDIGAWDTSGVTTMHYMFFSASAFDQDIGAWDTSGVTGMDGMFYFASAFNQDLSGWAVHSVTTMYEMFREADAFNQDLGWCVDDDVDLYSAFSGTGCSSTSCGVLQRRAA
;
A
#
# COMPACT_ATOMS: atom_id res chain seq x y z
N MET A 1 24.67 12.39 15.65
CA MET A 1 23.27 12.44 15.17
C MET A 1 23.27 11.96 13.73
N TYR A 2 23.46 10.66 13.56
CA TYR A 2 23.52 9.92 12.29
C TYR A 2 23.23 8.46 12.67
N SER A 3 22.58 7.72 11.78
CA SER A 3 22.29 6.27 11.89
C SER A 3 21.02 5.86 12.64
N MET A 4 19.86 6.29 12.15
CA MET A 4 18.63 5.47 12.31
C MET A 4 17.89 5.24 10.98
N PHE A 5 18.26 5.97 9.91
CA PHE A 5 17.65 5.84 8.58
C PHE A 5 18.38 4.86 7.64
N SER A 6 19.52 4.27 8.02
CA SER A 6 20.31 3.39 7.13
C SER A 6 20.02 1.89 7.29
N GLU A 7 19.10 1.49 8.17
CA GLU A 7 18.84 0.06 8.44
C GLU A 7 17.94 -0.56 7.36
N THR A 8 17.15 0.24 6.62
CA THR A 8 16.26 -0.24 5.55
C THR A 8 16.68 0.18 4.14
N SER A 9 17.69 1.04 3.98
CA SER A 9 18.09 1.59 2.67
C SER A 9 18.63 0.55 1.67
N GLY A 10 18.83 -0.69 2.09
CA GLY A 10 19.19 -1.83 1.24
C GLY A 10 18.06 -2.84 1.02
N VAL A 11 16.89 -2.62 1.61
CA VAL A 11 15.73 -3.51 1.49
C VAL A 11 15.02 -3.21 0.19
N THR A 12 14.97 -4.20 -0.70
CA THR A 12 14.24 -4.12 -1.97
C THR A 12 12.90 -4.86 -1.93
N ASP A 13 12.72 -5.79 -1.00
CA ASP A 13 11.54 -6.65 -0.89
C ASP A 13 11.00 -6.58 0.54
N MET A 14 9.77 -6.09 0.69
CA MET A 14 9.04 -6.04 1.97
C MET A 14 7.83 -6.99 1.99
N SER A 15 7.78 -7.95 1.05
CA SER A 15 6.63 -8.84 0.90
C SER A 15 6.37 -9.66 2.15
N GLY A 16 5.11 -9.71 2.59
CA GLY A 16 4.65 -10.54 3.69
C GLY A 16 5.20 -10.23 5.08
N LEU A 17 5.94 -9.13 5.27
CA LEU A 17 6.68 -8.85 6.52
C LEU A 17 5.80 -8.88 7.78
N PHE A 18 4.56 -8.42 7.66
CA PHE A 18 3.57 -8.35 8.74
C PHE A 18 2.30 -9.17 8.46
N SER A 19 2.39 -10.16 7.57
CA SER A 19 1.27 -11.04 7.25
C SER A 19 0.77 -11.78 8.51
N TYR A 20 -0.55 -11.74 8.76
CA TYR A 20 -1.23 -12.27 9.94
C TYR A 20 -0.71 -11.71 11.28
N SER A 21 0.01 -10.59 11.26
CA SER A 21 0.61 -10.02 12.46
C SER A 21 -0.40 -9.26 13.31
N SER A 22 -0.13 -9.20 14.61
CA SER A 22 -0.78 -8.25 15.53
C SER A 22 0.01 -6.95 15.68
N PHE A 23 1.09 -6.79 14.90
CA PHE A 23 1.95 -5.61 14.90
C PHE A 23 1.16 -4.35 14.53
N ASN A 24 1.30 -3.31 15.34
CA ASN A 24 0.69 -2.01 15.14
C ASN A 24 1.55 -0.90 15.77
N GLU A 25 2.88 -1.04 15.67
CA GLU A 25 3.82 -0.03 16.16
C GLU A 25 4.24 0.89 15.02
N ASP A 26 4.60 2.12 15.36
CA ASP A 26 4.96 3.17 14.38
C ASP A 26 6.15 2.74 13.50
N ILE A 27 5.90 2.78 12.19
CA ILE A 27 6.86 2.50 11.12
C ILE A 27 6.86 3.60 10.04
N GLY A 28 6.20 4.74 10.30
CA GLY A 28 6.09 5.83 9.33
C GLY A 28 7.43 6.43 8.93
N ALA A 29 8.45 6.29 9.78
CA ALA A 29 9.81 6.80 9.57
C ALA A 29 10.76 5.84 8.82
N TRP A 30 10.28 4.69 8.35
CA TRP A 30 11.10 3.76 7.57
C TRP A 30 11.52 4.34 6.23
N ASP A 31 12.78 4.09 5.84
CA ASP A 31 13.25 4.43 4.50
C ASP A 31 12.85 3.32 3.52
N THR A 32 11.88 3.62 2.65
CA THR A 32 11.36 2.71 1.62
C THR A 32 11.86 3.04 0.22
N SER A 33 12.77 4.01 0.06
CA SER A 33 13.17 4.50 -1.27
C SER A 33 13.86 3.45 -2.15
N GLY A 34 14.37 2.37 -1.53
CA GLY A 34 14.98 1.23 -2.22
C GLY A 34 14.02 0.07 -2.52
N VAL A 35 12.78 0.13 -2.02
CA VAL A 35 11.82 -0.98 -2.10
C VAL A 35 11.20 -1.06 -3.48
N THR A 36 11.16 -2.27 -4.04
CA THR A 36 10.57 -2.56 -5.35
C THR A 36 9.31 -3.42 -5.27
N THR A 37 9.07 -4.10 -4.15
CA THR A 37 7.87 -4.92 -3.95
C THR A 37 7.39 -4.94 -2.49
N MET A 38 6.06 -4.90 -2.32
CA MET A 38 5.36 -4.87 -1.02
C MET A 38 4.19 -5.88 -0.97
N HIS A 39 4.26 -6.97 -1.74
CA HIS A 39 3.17 -7.95 -1.83
C HIS A 39 2.76 -8.49 -0.46
N TYR A 40 1.46 -8.47 -0.15
CA TYR A 40 0.89 -9.05 1.06
C TYR A 40 1.53 -8.58 2.38
N MET A 41 2.22 -7.43 2.39
CA MET A 41 2.99 -6.96 3.54
C MET A 41 2.15 -6.91 4.84
N PHE A 42 0.90 -6.47 4.76
CA PHE A 42 -0.06 -6.39 5.87
C PHE A 42 -1.27 -7.32 5.65
N PHE A 43 -1.10 -8.40 4.89
CA PHE A 43 -2.20 -9.35 4.66
C PHE A 43 -2.75 -9.91 5.97
N SER A 44 -4.05 -9.77 6.22
CA SER A 44 -4.73 -10.16 7.47
C SER A 44 -4.13 -9.55 8.75
N ALA A 45 -3.40 -8.42 8.65
CA ALA A 45 -2.93 -7.65 9.80
C ALA A 45 -4.07 -6.78 10.35
N SER A 46 -5.10 -7.44 10.90
CA SER A 46 -6.39 -6.82 11.23
C SER A 46 -6.34 -5.67 12.23
N ALA A 47 -5.25 -5.54 13.00
CA ALA A 47 -5.05 -4.48 13.98
C ALA A 47 -4.18 -3.31 13.48
N PHE A 48 -3.55 -3.42 12.31
CA PHE A 48 -2.61 -2.42 11.81
C PHE A 48 -3.34 -1.17 11.29
N ASP A 49 -2.96 0.00 11.80
CA ASP A 49 -3.51 1.31 11.40
C ASP A 49 -2.50 2.45 11.64
N GLN A 50 -1.22 2.20 11.37
CA GLN A 50 -0.17 3.22 11.53
C GLN A 50 -0.02 4.06 10.26
N ASP A 51 0.26 5.35 10.46
CA ASP A 51 0.51 6.29 9.37
C ASP A 51 1.79 5.93 8.61
N ILE A 52 1.60 5.62 7.33
CA ILE A 52 2.63 5.26 6.35
C ILE A 52 2.49 6.11 5.08
N GLY A 53 1.72 7.20 5.13
CA GLY A 53 1.49 8.08 3.98
C GLY A 53 2.77 8.78 3.50
N ALA A 54 3.80 8.84 4.35
CA ALA A 54 5.09 9.45 4.05
C ALA A 54 6.12 8.52 3.38
N TRP A 55 5.79 7.24 3.16
CA TRP A 55 6.70 6.30 2.48
C TRP A 55 6.96 6.69 1.04
N ASP A 56 8.21 6.52 0.59
CA ASP A 56 8.58 6.63 -0.81
C ASP A 56 8.26 5.32 -1.54
N THR A 57 7.23 5.33 -2.38
CA THR A 57 6.80 4.19 -3.18
C THR A 57 7.18 4.31 -4.65
N SER A 58 7.98 5.30 -5.03
CA SER A 58 8.29 5.62 -6.44
C SER A 58 8.96 4.47 -7.20
N GLY A 59 9.68 3.60 -6.50
CA GLY A 59 10.32 2.40 -7.03
C GLY A 59 9.47 1.12 -6.97
N VAL A 60 8.31 1.14 -6.31
CA VAL A 60 7.50 -0.06 -6.06
C VAL A 60 6.74 -0.44 -7.32
N THR A 61 6.82 -1.73 -7.68
CA THR A 61 6.18 -2.30 -8.87
C THR A 61 5.02 -3.24 -8.53
N GLY A 62 5.07 -3.90 -7.38
CA GLY A 62 4.04 -4.86 -6.95
C GLY A 62 3.47 -4.55 -5.58
N MET A 63 2.14 -4.41 -5.51
CA MET A 63 1.38 -4.09 -4.28
C MET A 63 0.22 -5.08 -4.02
N ASP A 64 0.22 -6.24 -4.67
CA ASP A 64 -0.85 -7.24 -4.54
C ASP A 64 -1.15 -7.59 -3.09
N GLY A 65 -2.44 -7.55 -2.72
CA GLY A 65 -2.95 -7.93 -1.42
C GLY A 65 -2.30 -7.25 -0.23
N MET A 66 -1.62 -6.10 -0.42
CA MET A 66 -0.82 -5.45 0.63
C MET A 66 -1.63 -5.23 1.93
N PHE A 67 -2.90 -4.85 1.82
CA PHE A 67 -3.84 -4.62 2.92
C PHE A 67 -5.06 -5.55 2.87
N TYR A 68 -4.99 -6.67 2.16
CA TYR A 68 -6.11 -7.61 2.08
C TYR A 68 -6.43 -8.14 3.49
N PHE A 69 -7.66 -7.95 3.96
CA PHE A 69 -8.14 -8.26 5.32
C PHE A 69 -7.47 -7.45 6.45
N ALA A 70 -6.82 -6.31 6.14
CA ALA A 70 -6.36 -5.35 7.14
C ALA A 70 -7.54 -4.47 7.60
N SER A 71 -8.48 -5.07 8.33
CA SER A 71 -9.80 -4.50 8.58
C SER A 71 -9.83 -3.16 9.33
N ALA A 72 -8.80 -2.85 10.13
CA ALA A 72 -8.68 -1.58 10.84
C ALA A 72 -8.01 -0.46 10.03
N PHE A 73 -7.31 -0.78 8.94
CA PHE A 73 -6.45 0.18 8.24
C PHE A 73 -7.26 1.26 7.54
N ASN A 74 -7.01 2.53 7.85
CA ASN A 74 -7.69 3.67 7.23
C ASN A 74 -6.84 4.95 7.15
N GLN A 75 -5.54 4.80 6.88
CA GLN A 75 -4.62 5.93 6.75
C GLN A 75 -4.63 6.53 5.33
N ASP A 76 -4.35 7.82 5.24
CA ASP A 76 -4.25 8.55 3.96
C ASP A 76 -2.98 8.14 3.21
N LEU A 77 -3.16 7.63 1.99
CA LEU A 77 -2.08 7.20 1.09
C LEU A 77 -2.02 8.03 -0.19
N SER A 78 -2.74 9.15 -0.27
CA SER A 78 -2.79 10.02 -1.46
C SER A 78 -1.43 10.56 -1.87
N GLY A 79 -0.45 10.59 -0.96
CA GLY A 79 0.93 10.99 -1.21
C GLY A 79 1.80 9.94 -1.91
N TRP A 80 1.38 8.69 -2.02
CA TRP A 80 2.16 7.62 -2.64
C TRP A 80 2.34 7.83 -4.15
N ALA A 81 3.55 7.57 -4.63
CA ALA A 81 3.86 7.52 -6.05
C ALA A 81 3.55 6.13 -6.61
N VAL A 82 2.58 6.03 -7.53
CA VAL A 82 2.11 4.74 -8.09
C VAL A 82 2.43 4.57 -9.58
N HIS A 83 3.24 5.46 -10.17
CA HIS A 83 3.55 5.45 -11.60
C HIS A 83 4.39 4.25 -12.07
N SER A 84 5.00 3.50 -11.15
CA SER A 84 5.82 2.31 -11.45
C SER A 84 5.05 1.00 -11.18
N VAL A 85 3.87 1.09 -10.59
CA VAL A 85 3.10 -0.08 -10.16
C VAL A 85 2.47 -0.76 -11.37
N THR A 86 2.63 -2.07 -11.46
CA THR A 86 2.03 -2.89 -12.53
C THR A 86 0.88 -3.76 -12.03
N THR A 87 0.76 -3.94 -10.71
CA THR A 87 -0.28 -4.79 -10.11
C THR A 87 -0.66 -4.36 -8.70
N MET A 88 -1.97 -4.30 -8.45
CA MET A 88 -2.61 -4.03 -7.16
C MET A 88 -3.76 -5.03 -6.92
N TYR A 89 -3.61 -6.26 -7.42
CA TYR A 89 -4.61 -7.31 -7.32
C TYR A 89 -5.00 -7.49 -5.84
N GLU A 90 -6.30 -7.37 -5.52
CA GLU A 90 -6.84 -7.48 -4.16
C GLU A 90 -6.20 -6.56 -3.10
N MET A 91 -5.51 -5.48 -3.47
CA MET A 91 -4.70 -4.64 -2.56
C MET A 91 -5.38 -4.26 -1.25
N PHE A 92 -6.64 -3.80 -1.29
CA PHE A 92 -7.47 -3.43 -0.14
C PHE A 92 -8.72 -4.32 0.00
N ARG A 93 -8.71 -5.52 -0.58
CA ARG A 93 -9.87 -6.40 -0.52
C ARG A 93 -10.24 -6.66 0.96
N GLU A 94 -11.52 -6.54 1.32
CA GLU A 94 -12.01 -6.69 2.71
C GLU A 94 -11.26 -5.84 3.76
N ALA A 95 -10.67 -4.71 3.37
CA ALA A 95 -10.16 -3.70 4.30
C ALA A 95 -11.33 -2.79 4.73
N ASP A 96 -12.18 -3.33 5.62
CA ASP A 96 -13.51 -2.78 5.95
C ASP A 96 -13.52 -1.29 6.33
N ALA A 97 -12.52 -0.84 7.10
CA ALA A 97 -12.43 0.55 7.54
C ALA A 97 -11.93 1.52 6.45
N PHE A 98 -11.30 1.01 5.38
CA PHE A 98 -10.63 1.84 4.39
C PHE A 98 -11.64 2.67 3.60
N ASN A 99 -11.55 3.99 3.70
CA ASN A 99 -12.46 4.92 3.04
C ASN A 99 -11.77 6.23 2.63
N GLN A 100 -10.53 6.14 2.16
CA GLN A 100 -9.77 7.30 1.71
C GLN A 100 -9.96 7.56 0.20
N ASP A 101 -9.88 8.83 -0.17
CA ASP A 101 -9.72 9.22 -1.57
C ASP A 101 -8.24 9.25 -1.90
N LEU A 102 -7.80 8.31 -2.73
CA LEU A 102 -6.39 8.14 -3.08
C LEU A 102 -5.95 9.15 -4.15
N GLY A 103 -6.87 9.64 -4.99
CA GLY A 103 -6.52 10.53 -6.11
C GLY A 103 -5.50 9.97 -7.11
N TRP A 104 -5.20 8.67 -7.05
CA TRP A 104 -4.17 8.04 -7.86
C TRP A 104 -4.58 7.92 -9.33
N CYS A 105 -3.58 8.08 -10.21
CA CYS A 105 -3.70 7.74 -11.63
C CYS A 105 -2.72 6.62 -11.95
N VAL A 106 -3.22 5.48 -12.39
CA VAL A 106 -2.42 4.31 -12.78
C VAL A 106 -2.63 4.00 -14.26
N ASP A 107 -1.68 3.29 -14.87
CA ASP A 107 -1.77 2.90 -16.28
C ASP A 107 -2.95 1.95 -16.54
N ASP A 108 -3.37 1.87 -17.80
CA ASP A 108 -4.54 1.08 -18.24
C ASP A 108 -4.31 -0.44 -18.18
N ASP A 109 -3.05 -0.88 -18.03
CA ASP A 109 -2.66 -2.27 -17.89
C ASP A 109 -2.43 -2.72 -16.43
N VAL A 110 -2.54 -1.81 -15.46
CA VAL A 110 -2.42 -2.16 -14.04
C VAL A 110 -3.58 -3.05 -13.59
N ASP A 111 -3.27 -4.22 -13.01
CA ASP A 111 -4.30 -5.12 -12.48
C ASP A 111 -4.91 -4.58 -11.18
N LEU A 112 -6.16 -4.12 -11.27
CA LEU A 112 -6.97 -3.66 -10.13
C LEU A 112 -8.07 -4.67 -9.75
N TYR A 113 -7.98 -5.93 -10.20
CA TYR A 113 -9.04 -6.91 -9.94
C TYR A 113 -9.30 -7.05 -8.44
N SER A 114 -10.54 -6.75 -8.06
CA SER A 114 -11.03 -6.77 -6.67
C SER A 114 -10.22 -5.90 -5.69
N ALA A 115 -9.38 -4.98 -6.18
CA ALA A 115 -8.46 -4.18 -5.34
C ALA A 115 -9.19 -3.43 -4.22
N PHE A 116 -10.41 -2.95 -4.47
CA PHE A 116 -11.20 -2.18 -3.51
C PHE A 116 -12.48 -2.89 -3.05
N SER A 117 -12.63 -4.19 -3.34
CA SER A 117 -13.83 -4.92 -2.93
C SER A 117 -13.93 -4.98 -1.40
N GLY A 118 -15.07 -4.62 -0.81
CA GLY A 118 -15.26 -4.64 0.65
C GLY A 118 -14.78 -3.37 1.37
N THR A 119 -14.17 -2.40 0.68
CA THR A 119 -13.84 -1.09 1.28
C THR A 119 -15.05 -0.15 1.30
N GLY A 120 -15.02 0.85 2.19
CA GLY A 120 -16.05 1.90 2.27
C GLY A 120 -16.14 2.76 1.00
N CYS A 121 -15.03 2.89 0.27
CA CYS A 121 -14.91 3.66 -0.96
C CYS A 121 -14.98 2.82 -2.24
N SER A 122 -15.38 1.55 -2.14
CA SER A 122 -15.45 0.59 -3.26
C SER A 122 -16.25 1.10 -4.47
N SER A 123 -17.34 1.84 -4.24
CA SER A 123 -18.21 2.39 -5.29
C SER A 123 -17.54 3.43 -6.21
N THR A 124 -16.44 4.04 -5.76
CA THR A 124 -15.66 5.03 -6.51
C THR A 124 -14.23 4.55 -6.79
N SER A 125 -13.96 3.26 -6.59
CA SER A 125 -12.59 2.71 -6.61
C SER A 125 -11.62 3.52 -5.75
N CYS A 126 -12.11 4.07 -4.63
CA CYS A 126 -11.33 4.94 -3.75
C CYS A 126 -10.63 6.10 -4.46
N GLY A 127 -11.26 6.65 -5.52
CA GLY A 127 -10.74 7.78 -6.28
C GLY A 127 -9.68 7.42 -7.31
N VAL A 128 -9.32 6.14 -7.46
CA VAL A 128 -8.32 5.69 -8.42
C VAL A 128 -8.87 5.75 -9.85
N LEU A 129 -8.05 6.32 -10.75
CA LEU A 129 -8.33 6.43 -12.18
C LEU A 129 -7.34 5.57 -12.98
N GLN A 130 -7.84 4.80 -13.94
CA GLN A 130 -7.01 4.12 -14.95
C GLN A 130 -6.95 4.96 -16.23
N ARG A 131 -5.76 5.42 -16.62
CA ARG A 131 -5.52 6.20 -17.85
C ARG A 131 -4.12 5.92 -18.36
N ARG A 132 -3.94 5.86 -19.68
CA ARG A 132 -2.60 5.80 -20.30
C ARG A 132 -1.74 6.98 -19.83
N ALA A 133 -0.55 6.69 -19.31
CA ALA A 133 0.52 7.68 -19.22
C ALA A 133 0.77 8.29 -20.61
N ALA A 134 0.81 9.63 -20.66
CA ALA A 134 1.11 10.40 -21.86
C ALA A 134 2.62 10.46 -22.13
#